data_AF-A0A1V1NT74-F1
#
_entry.id   AF-A0A1V1NT74-F1
#
_cell.length_a   1.000
_cell.length_b   1.000
_cell.length_c   1.000
_cell.angle_alpha   90.00
_cell.angle_beta   90.00
_cell.angle_gamma   90.00
#
_symmetry.space_group_name_H-M   'P 1'
#
loop_
_entity.id
_entity.type
_entity.pdbx_description
1 polymer ?
#
loop_
_entity_poly.entity_id
_entity_poly.type
_entity_poly.pdbx_seq_one_letter_code
_entity_poly.pdbx_strand_id
1 'polypeptide(L)'
;MQKQIIFTIIISVLILYPQTNSHAWPIPHSGVTKCYDNEKEIPLPPKPGEPFYGQSGNYTINPKSYTKLDEKGNDLPDDAEEWVMVRDNVTGLIWEVKQARDDIQNYDNPHDSDNTYTWYDTNPETNYGYTGSYNEGKNTEMFIKQINESRFGGFEDWRLPSIKELESLAALERYSPAINQFYFEE
;
A
#
# COMPACT_ATOMS: atom_id res chain seq x y z
N MET A 1 68.91 11.90 13.05
CA MET A 1 68.85 11.35 11.67
C MET A 1 67.52 10.63 11.50
N GLN A 2 66.57 11.33 10.87
CA GLN A 2 65.20 10.89 10.65
C GLN A 2 65.18 9.91 9.46
N LYS A 3 64.61 8.71 9.65
CA LYS A 3 64.40 7.74 8.57
C LYS A 3 63.08 8.06 7.88
N GLN A 4 63.12 8.26 6.56
CA GLN A 4 61.91 8.37 5.75
C GLN A 4 61.28 6.99 5.50
N ILE A 5 59.96 6.91 5.65
CA ILE A 5 59.13 5.78 5.21
C ILE A 5 58.09 6.36 4.25
N ILE A 6 58.11 5.86 3.01
CA ILE A 6 57.13 6.17 1.97
C ILE A 6 55.95 5.21 2.18
N PHE A 7 54.75 5.75 2.44
CA PHE A 7 53.50 4.99 2.43
C PHE A 7 52.73 5.34 1.17
N THR A 8 52.74 4.43 0.20
CA THR A 8 51.89 4.52 -0.99
C THR A 8 50.46 4.19 -0.58
N ILE A 9 49.57 5.18 -0.58
CA ILE A 9 48.14 4.98 -0.36
C ILE A 9 47.55 4.37 -1.63
N ILE A 10 47.19 3.09 -1.57
CA ILE A 10 46.31 2.48 -2.57
C ILE A 10 44.90 3.02 -2.28
N ILE A 11 44.45 3.98 -3.10
CA ILE A 11 43.06 4.43 -3.09
C ILE A 11 42.22 3.32 -3.71
N SER A 12 41.64 2.48 -2.86
CA SER A 12 40.56 1.58 -3.25
C SER A 12 39.31 2.43 -3.50
N VAL A 13 38.99 2.67 -4.78
CA VAL A 13 37.71 3.26 -5.18
C VAL A 13 36.63 2.22 -4.89
N LEU A 14 35.94 2.37 -3.76
CA LEU A 14 34.70 1.66 -3.47
C LEU A 14 33.63 2.19 -4.42
N ILE A 15 33.36 1.44 -5.49
CA ILE A 15 32.21 1.67 -6.35
C ILE A 15 30.99 1.30 -5.52
N LEU A 16 30.35 2.31 -4.92
CA LEU A 16 29.02 2.20 -4.32
C LEU A 16 28.03 2.02 -5.48
N TYR A 17 27.73 0.76 -5.80
CA TYR A 17 26.54 0.45 -6.59
C TYR A 17 25.32 0.91 -5.78
N PRO A 18 24.40 1.72 -6.34
CA PRO A 18 23.13 1.99 -5.68
C PRO A 18 22.50 0.63 -5.40
N GLN A 19 22.35 0.31 -4.12
CA GLN A 19 21.62 -0.87 -3.71
C GLN A 19 20.17 -0.62 -4.10
N THR A 20 19.72 -1.21 -5.20
CA THR A 20 18.29 -1.31 -5.45
C THR A 20 17.77 -2.26 -4.37
N ASN A 21 17.19 -1.70 -3.31
CA ASN A 21 16.49 -2.50 -2.32
C ASN A 21 15.33 -3.20 -3.04
N SER A 22 15.52 -4.49 -3.35
CA SER A 22 14.42 -5.33 -3.79
C SER A 22 13.56 -5.57 -2.55
N HIS A 23 12.52 -4.74 -2.39
CA HIS A 23 11.55 -4.91 -1.33
C HIS A 23 10.64 -6.08 -1.70
N ALA A 24 10.96 -7.26 -1.17
CA ALA A 24 10.02 -8.34 -1.07
C ALA A 24 9.15 -8.10 0.16
N TRP A 25 7.83 -8.15 0.00
CA TRP A 25 6.88 -8.04 1.10
C TRP A 25 5.90 -9.23 1.04
N PRO A 26 5.38 -9.68 2.19
CA PRO A 26 4.40 -10.76 2.20
C PRO A 26 3.15 -10.31 1.46
N ILE A 27 2.67 -11.15 0.54
CA ILE A 27 1.41 -10.91 -0.17
C ILE A 27 0.27 -11.41 0.73
N PRO A 28 -0.74 -10.58 1.05
CA PRO A 28 -1.92 -11.03 1.77
C PRO A 28 -2.67 -12.12 0.99
N HIS A 29 -3.25 -13.06 1.72
CA HIS A 29 -4.10 -14.09 1.14
C HIS A 29 -5.23 -13.45 0.33
N SER A 30 -5.60 -14.07 -0.79
CA SER A 30 -6.69 -13.58 -1.64
C SER A 30 -8.07 -13.53 -0.96
N GLY A 31 -8.22 -14.21 0.20
CA GLY A 31 -9.50 -14.41 0.87
C GLY A 31 -10.28 -15.63 0.36
N VAL A 32 -9.82 -16.28 -0.71
CA VAL A 32 -10.46 -17.47 -1.28
C VAL A 32 -10.26 -18.68 -0.35
N THR A 33 -11.34 -19.12 0.30
CA THR A 33 -11.32 -20.30 1.20
C THR A 33 -12.02 -21.53 0.64
N LYS A 34 -12.70 -21.40 -0.51
CA LYS A 34 -13.51 -22.44 -1.13
C LYS A 34 -12.72 -23.22 -2.17
N CYS A 35 -13.02 -24.51 -2.31
CA CYS A 35 -12.50 -25.38 -3.38
C CYS A 35 -13.64 -25.84 -4.27
N TYR A 36 -13.35 -26.15 -5.54
CA TYR A 36 -14.33 -26.58 -6.53
C TYR A 36 -13.86 -27.87 -7.22
N ASP A 37 -14.83 -28.68 -7.65
CA ASP A 37 -14.61 -29.74 -8.65
C ASP A 37 -14.94 -29.20 -10.05
N ASN A 38 -15.17 -30.08 -11.02
CA ASN A 38 -15.51 -29.66 -12.39
C ASN A 38 -16.91 -29.05 -12.55
N GLU A 39 -17.77 -29.15 -11.54
CA GLU A 39 -19.20 -28.78 -11.62
C GLU A 39 -19.64 -27.83 -10.50
N LYS A 40 -19.09 -27.95 -9.29
CA LYS A 40 -19.58 -27.24 -8.10
C LYS A 40 -18.53 -27.07 -6.99
N GLU A 41 -18.91 -26.29 -5.98
CA GLU A 41 -18.15 -26.12 -4.74
C GLU A 41 -18.08 -27.44 -3.95
N ILE A 42 -16.88 -27.75 -3.45
CA ILE A 42 -16.60 -28.90 -2.59
C ILE A 42 -16.69 -28.45 -1.13
N PRO A 43 -17.42 -29.17 -0.25
CA PRO A 43 -17.62 -28.74 1.15
C PRO A 43 -16.36 -28.66 2.01
N LEU A 44 -15.33 -29.44 1.67
CA LEU A 44 -14.07 -29.49 2.39
C LEU A 44 -12.91 -29.37 1.39
N PRO A 45 -11.84 -28.64 1.72
CA PRO A 45 -10.66 -28.62 0.89
C PRO A 45 -10.10 -30.05 0.71
N PRO A 46 -9.79 -30.49 -0.53
CA PRO A 46 -9.21 -31.80 -0.76
C PRO A 46 -7.91 -32.01 0.03
N LYS A 47 -7.54 -33.26 0.30
CA LYS A 47 -6.28 -33.60 0.99
C LYS A 47 -5.16 -33.93 -0.01
N PRO A 48 -3.89 -33.89 0.41
CA PRO A 48 -2.78 -34.31 -0.46
C PRO A 48 -3.04 -35.69 -1.06
N GLY A 49 -3.02 -35.78 -2.39
CA GLY A 49 -3.29 -37.01 -3.15
C GLY A 49 -4.74 -37.22 -3.58
N GLU A 50 -5.69 -36.40 -3.13
CA GLU A 50 -7.07 -36.39 -3.63
C GLU A 50 -7.17 -35.54 -4.93
N PRO A 51 -8.12 -35.85 -5.83
CA PRO A 51 -8.43 -34.99 -6.96
C PRO A 51 -8.71 -33.55 -6.53
N PHE A 52 -8.32 -32.59 -7.37
CA PHE A 52 -8.52 -31.16 -7.14
C PHE A 52 -7.79 -30.59 -5.90
N TYR A 53 -6.84 -31.34 -5.30
CA TYR A 53 -5.93 -30.81 -4.28
C TYR A 53 -4.97 -29.75 -4.85
N GLY A 54 -4.72 -28.71 -4.04
CA GLY A 54 -3.76 -27.66 -4.36
C GLY A 54 -4.39 -26.37 -4.88
N GLN A 55 -5.71 -26.22 -4.77
CA GLN A 55 -6.41 -24.97 -5.04
C GLN A 55 -6.08 -23.92 -3.97
N SER A 56 -6.39 -22.65 -4.24
CA SER A 56 -6.18 -21.57 -3.26
C SER A 56 -6.92 -21.83 -1.95
N GLY A 57 -8.14 -22.38 -1.99
CA GLY A 57 -8.90 -22.75 -0.79
C GLY A 57 -8.28 -23.88 0.05
N ASN A 58 -7.26 -24.59 -0.45
CA ASN A 58 -6.51 -25.58 0.33
C ASN A 58 -5.49 -24.94 1.28
N TYR A 59 -5.18 -23.66 1.10
CA TYR A 59 -4.14 -22.98 1.84
C TYR A 59 -4.68 -21.73 2.51
N THR A 60 -4.07 -21.35 3.62
CA THR A 60 -4.28 -20.04 4.26
C THR A 60 -2.91 -19.50 4.59
N ILE A 61 -2.35 -18.76 3.64
CA ILE A 61 -1.02 -18.15 3.74
C ILE A 61 -1.20 -16.65 3.89
N ASN A 62 -0.70 -16.07 4.98
CA ASN A 62 -0.82 -14.64 5.31
C ASN A 62 -2.26 -14.11 5.25
N PRO A 63 -3.19 -14.63 6.09
CA PRO A 63 -4.56 -14.13 6.10
C PRO A 63 -4.57 -12.60 6.25
N LYS A 64 -5.41 -11.92 5.45
CA LYS A 64 -5.57 -10.45 5.55
C LYS A 64 -5.84 -10.05 6.98
N SER A 65 -5.10 -9.07 7.47
CA SER A 65 -5.19 -8.56 8.83
C SER A 65 -4.99 -7.06 8.80
N TYR A 66 -5.88 -6.33 9.47
CA TYR A 66 -5.90 -4.87 9.45
C TYR A 66 -6.00 -4.31 10.87
N THR A 67 -5.54 -3.09 11.06
CA THR A 67 -5.72 -2.32 12.29
C THR A 67 -6.18 -0.90 11.94
N LYS A 68 -7.26 -0.43 12.57
CA LYS A 68 -7.75 0.94 12.46
C LYS A 68 -6.80 1.89 13.19
N LEU A 69 -6.57 3.09 12.65
CA LEU A 69 -5.73 4.11 13.27
C LEU A 69 -6.45 5.47 13.35
N ASP A 70 -6.19 6.20 14.43
CA ASP A 70 -6.66 7.59 14.64
C ASP A 70 -5.82 8.61 13.86
N GLU A 71 -6.19 9.89 13.90
CA GLU A 71 -5.47 10.99 13.21
C GLU A 71 -4.00 11.15 13.61
N LYS A 72 -3.58 10.55 14.72
CA LYS A 72 -2.21 10.57 15.23
C LYS A 72 -1.46 9.28 14.92
N GLY A 73 -2.09 8.34 14.22
CA GLY A 73 -1.50 7.05 13.85
C GLY A 73 -1.51 6.03 14.99
N ASN A 74 -2.29 6.23 16.05
CA ASN A 74 -2.40 5.26 17.15
C ASN A 74 -3.38 4.15 16.80
N ASP A 75 -3.06 2.93 17.24
CA ASP A 75 -3.94 1.77 17.13
C ASP A 75 -5.28 2.01 17.84
N LEU A 76 -6.35 1.79 17.11
CA LEU A 76 -7.73 1.78 17.60
C LEU A 76 -8.22 0.34 17.77
N PRO A 77 -9.17 0.09 18.68
CA PRO A 77 -9.81 -1.21 18.80
C PRO A 77 -10.64 -1.55 17.56
N ASP A 78 -10.86 -2.85 17.31
CA ASP A 78 -11.60 -3.32 16.13
C ASP A 78 -13.02 -2.73 16.04
N ASP A 79 -13.66 -2.50 17.19
CA ASP A 79 -15.01 -1.95 17.33
C ASP A 79 -15.06 -0.41 17.32
N ALA A 80 -13.96 0.28 17.04
CA ALA A 80 -13.96 1.73 16.86
C ALA A 80 -14.92 2.14 15.74
N GLU A 81 -15.79 3.11 16.03
CA GLU A 81 -16.78 3.66 15.10
C GLU A 81 -16.18 4.65 14.11
N GLU A 82 -15.04 5.27 14.44
CA GLU A 82 -14.36 6.25 13.61
C GLU A 82 -12.85 5.96 13.54
N TRP A 83 -12.29 6.06 12.34
CA TRP A 83 -10.85 5.97 12.06
C TRP A 83 -10.55 6.71 10.76
N VAL A 84 -9.28 7.07 10.55
CA VAL A 84 -8.86 7.85 9.37
C VAL A 84 -7.76 7.17 8.57
N MET A 85 -7.16 6.12 9.13
CA MET A 85 -6.21 5.28 8.43
C MET A 85 -6.40 3.81 8.80
N VAL A 86 -5.90 2.93 7.94
CA VAL A 86 -5.87 1.49 8.15
C VAL A 86 -4.46 0.98 7.89
N ARG A 87 -3.87 0.29 8.86
CA ARG A 87 -2.64 -0.47 8.67
C ARG A 87 -2.98 -1.88 8.20
N ASP A 88 -2.33 -2.33 7.14
CA ASP A 88 -2.29 -3.74 6.74
C ASP A 88 -1.14 -4.43 7.49
N ASN A 89 -1.48 -5.35 8.39
CA ASN A 89 -0.51 -6.02 9.26
C ASN A 89 0.33 -7.08 8.53
N VAL A 90 -0.03 -7.45 7.30
CA VAL A 90 0.74 -8.39 6.47
C VAL A 90 1.82 -7.64 5.69
N THR A 91 1.47 -6.49 5.13
CA THR A 91 2.36 -5.71 4.25
C THR A 91 3.15 -4.64 4.99
N GLY A 92 2.62 -4.19 6.13
CA GLY A 92 3.13 -3.04 6.90
C GLY A 92 2.70 -1.69 6.34
N LEU A 93 1.97 -1.65 5.23
CA LEU A 93 1.50 -0.40 4.62
C LEU A 93 0.37 0.22 5.44
N ILE A 94 0.34 1.55 5.46
CA ILE A 94 -0.75 2.33 6.03
C ILE A 94 -1.48 3.02 4.88
N TRP A 95 -2.81 2.93 4.93
CA TRP A 95 -3.72 3.45 3.94
C TRP A 95 -4.53 4.57 4.56
N GLU A 96 -4.65 5.70 3.87
CA GLU A 96 -5.60 6.75 4.23
C GLU A 96 -7.03 6.28 3.89
N VAL A 97 -7.95 6.50 4.83
CA VAL A 97 -9.39 6.37 4.58
C VAL A 97 -9.92 7.78 4.34
N LYS A 98 -10.41 8.04 3.13
CA LYS A 98 -10.97 9.34 2.77
C LYS A 98 -12.25 9.61 3.55
N GLN A 99 -12.49 10.90 3.81
CA GLN A 99 -13.57 11.40 4.64
C GLN A 99 -14.45 12.36 3.84
N ALA A 100 -15.49 12.91 4.50
CA ALA A 100 -16.32 13.98 3.94
C ALA A 100 -16.91 13.65 2.57
N ARG A 101 -17.51 12.46 2.44
CA ARG A 101 -18.28 12.07 1.25
C ARG A 101 -19.66 12.72 1.28
N ASP A 102 -19.76 13.96 0.81
CA ASP A 102 -20.97 14.77 0.84
C ASP A 102 -21.37 15.33 -0.54
N ASP A 103 -20.74 14.84 -1.61
CA ASP A 103 -20.88 15.28 -3.00
C ASP A 103 -20.41 16.74 -3.24
N ILE A 104 -19.64 17.32 -2.31
CA ILE A 104 -19.13 18.70 -2.38
C ILE A 104 -17.61 18.71 -2.27
N GLN A 105 -16.93 19.01 -3.37
CA GLN A 105 -15.47 19.13 -3.37
C GLN A 105 -14.97 20.25 -2.46
N ASN A 106 -14.11 19.92 -1.50
CA ASN A 106 -13.37 20.88 -0.68
C ASN A 106 -11.84 20.67 -0.76
N TYR A 107 -11.16 21.40 -1.64
CA TYR A 107 -9.70 21.31 -1.80
C TYR A 107 -8.89 21.93 -0.66
N ASP A 108 -9.52 22.65 0.28
CA ASP A 108 -8.85 23.06 1.53
C ASP A 108 -8.70 21.87 2.50
N ASN A 109 -9.53 20.82 2.32
CA ASN A 109 -9.42 19.54 3.01
C ASN A 109 -8.90 18.44 2.07
N PRO A 110 -7.60 18.07 2.11
CA PRO A 110 -7.05 17.03 1.23
C PRO A 110 -7.62 15.62 1.50
N HIS A 111 -8.27 15.42 2.65
CA HIS A 111 -8.85 14.13 3.06
C HIS A 111 -10.26 13.91 2.51
N ASP A 112 -10.84 14.94 1.89
CA ASP A 112 -12.16 14.88 1.26
C ASP A 112 -12.18 13.90 0.08
N SER A 113 -13.13 12.96 0.10
CA SER A 113 -13.30 11.90 -0.89
C SER A 113 -13.85 12.37 -2.24
N ASP A 114 -14.52 13.52 -2.28
CA ASP A 114 -15.13 14.08 -3.48
C ASP A 114 -14.12 14.89 -4.32
N ASN A 115 -12.97 15.22 -3.74
CA ASN A 115 -11.87 15.87 -4.46
C ASN A 115 -11.34 15.01 -5.61
N THR A 116 -11.13 15.64 -6.77
CA THR A 116 -10.54 14.99 -7.94
C THR A 116 -9.19 15.62 -8.29
N TYR A 117 -8.19 14.75 -8.47
CA TYR A 117 -6.82 15.16 -8.77
C TYR A 117 -6.39 14.64 -10.13
N THR A 118 -5.74 15.49 -10.93
CA THR A 118 -5.04 15.03 -12.14
C THR A 118 -3.70 14.42 -11.79
N TRP A 119 -3.25 13.47 -12.61
CA TRP A 119 -1.86 13.05 -12.59
C TRP A 119 -0.95 14.24 -12.89
N TYR A 120 -0.01 14.51 -11.98
CA TYR A 120 1.10 15.43 -12.18
C TYR A 120 2.30 14.95 -11.37
N ASP A 121 3.48 14.86 -12.01
CA ASP A 121 4.75 14.49 -11.38
C ASP A 121 5.92 15.14 -12.15
N THR A 122 6.59 16.10 -11.52
CA THR A 122 7.72 16.82 -12.12
C THR A 122 9.04 16.06 -12.05
N ASN A 123 9.13 14.99 -11.24
CA ASN A 123 10.34 14.22 -11.09
C ASN A 123 10.54 13.27 -12.29
N PRO A 124 11.60 13.45 -13.10
CA PRO A 124 11.84 12.60 -14.27
C PRO A 124 12.13 11.13 -13.93
N GLU A 125 12.48 10.81 -12.67
CA GLU A 125 12.72 9.44 -12.24
C GLU A 125 11.43 8.66 -11.96
N THR A 126 10.33 9.36 -11.64
CA THR A 126 9.06 8.74 -11.20
C THR A 126 7.88 9.05 -12.12
N ASN A 127 7.99 10.04 -13.01
CA ASN A 127 6.90 10.42 -13.92
C ASN A 127 6.76 9.52 -15.15
N TYR A 128 7.60 8.49 -15.29
CA TYR A 128 7.59 7.53 -16.40
C TYR A 128 7.63 8.20 -17.79
N GLY A 129 8.28 9.37 -17.91
CA GLY A 129 8.37 10.13 -19.15
C GLY A 129 7.16 11.01 -19.47
N TYR A 130 6.18 11.13 -18.56
CA TYR A 130 5.01 11.97 -18.73
C TYR A 130 4.66 12.73 -17.45
N THR A 131 4.92 14.04 -17.46
CA THR A 131 4.68 14.95 -16.32
C THR A 131 3.22 15.10 -15.96
N GLY A 132 2.27 14.94 -16.89
CA GLY A 132 0.84 15.13 -16.60
C GLY A 132 0.37 16.59 -16.67
N SER A 133 -0.75 16.89 -15.99
CA SER A 133 -1.42 18.20 -16.01
C SER A 133 -1.40 18.86 -14.63
N TYR A 134 -0.92 20.12 -14.57
CA TYR A 134 -0.83 20.88 -13.32
C TYR A 134 -2.19 21.20 -12.69
N ASN A 135 -3.26 21.33 -13.51
CA ASN A 135 -4.65 21.53 -13.07
C ASN A 135 -4.82 22.57 -11.95
N GLU A 136 -4.20 23.75 -12.10
CA GLU A 136 -4.27 24.84 -11.11
C GLU A 136 -3.88 24.42 -9.68
N GLY A 137 -2.99 23.44 -9.53
CA GLY A 137 -2.56 22.90 -8.24
C GLY A 137 -3.44 21.77 -7.69
N LYS A 138 -4.53 21.39 -8.37
CA LYS A 138 -5.40 20.26 -8.02
C LYS A 138 -4.89 18.97 -8.66
N ASN A 139 -3.70 18.56 -8.24
CA ASN A 139 -2.97 17.43 -8.81
C ASN A 139 -2.29 16.55 -7.75
N THR A 140 -1.82 15.37 -8.16
CA THR A 140 -1.25 14.37 -7.27
C THR A 140 0.01 14.83 -6.53
N GLU A 141 0.90 15.58 -7.18
CA GLU A 141 2.14 16.10 -6.56
C GLU A 141 1.80 17.09 -5.43
N MET A 142 0.86 18.00 -5.66
CA MET A 142 0.42 18.96 -4.64
C MET A 142 -0.32 18.28 -3.48
N PHE A 143 -1.16 17.29 -3.76
CA PHE A 143 -1.82 16.49 -2.74
C PHE A 143 -0.80 15.76 -1.84
N ILE A 144 0.15 15.04 -2.45
CA ILE A 144 1.21 14.32 -1.73
C ILE A 144 2.05 15.28 -0.89
N LYS A 145 2.37 16.47 -1.43
CA LYS A 145 3.09 17.49 -0.69
C LYS A 145 2.31 17.94 0.55
N GLN A 146 1.03 18.26 0.40
CA GLN A 146 0.19 18.77 1.49
C GLN A 146 0.04 17.75 2.63
N ILE A 147 -0.24 16.48 2.31
CA ILE A 147 -0.44 15.44 3.33
C ILE A 147 0.87 15.10 4.08
N ASN A 148 2.03 15.19 3.41
CA ASN A 148 3.33 15.00 4.06
C ASN A 148 3.74 16.19 4.92
N GLU A 149 3.48 17.43 4.46
CA GLU A 149 3.73 18.64 5.25
C GLU A 149 2.84 18.71 6.50
N SER A 150 1.61 18.18 6.44
CA SER A 150 0.72 18.10 7.62
C SER A 150 1.13 17.02 8.62
N ARG A 151 2.05 16.13 8.23
CA ARG A 151 2.46 14.94 8.99
C ARG A 151 1.26 14.09 9.40
N PHE A 152 0.33 13.84 8.47
CA PHE A 152 -0.89 13.09 8.75
C PHE A 152 -0.58 11.71 9.36
N GLY A 153 -1.18 11.40 10.52
CA GLY A 153 -0.85 10.19 11.29
C GLY A 153 0.54 10.17 11.92
N GLY A 154 1.27 11.28 11.91
CA GLY A 154 2.67 11.38 12.33
C GLY A 154 3.69 11.04 11.23
N PHE A 155 3.24 10.66 10.03
CA PHE A 155 4.05 10.19 8.91
C PHE A 155 4.35 11.29 7.89
N GLU A 156 5.48 11.20 7.19
CA GLU A 156 5.94 12.18 6.19
C GLU A 156 6.34 11.52 4.85
N ASP A 157 6.02 10.24 4.70
CA ASP A 157 6.35 9.37 3.57
C ASP A 157 5.11 8.85 2.83
N TRP A 158 4.00 9.58 2.90
CA TRP A 158 2.81 9.34 2.09
C TRP A 158 3.13 9.45 0.60
N ARG A 159 2.59 8.52 -0.18
CA ARG A 159 2.73 8.46 -1.64
C ARG A 159 1.52 7.79 -2.25
N LEU A 160 1.39 7.91 -3.57
CA LEU A 160 0.44 7.07 -4.30
C LEU A 160 0.87 5.60 -4.25
N PRO A 161 -0.08 4.68 -4.12
CA PRO A 161 0.19 3.26 -4.14
C PRO A 161 0.53 2.80 -5.56
N SER A 162 1.37 1.77 -5.66
CA SER A 162 1.53 1.02 -6.91
C SER A 162 0.33 0.12 -7.17
N ILE A 163 0.18 -0.35 -8.41
CA ILE A 163 -0.87 -1.32 -8.78
C ILE A 163 -0.81 -2.57 -7.90
N LYS A 164 0.40 -3.04 -7.54
CA LYS A 164 0.57 -4.25 -6.71
C LYS A 164 0.17 -4.05 -5.25
N GLU A 165 0.34 -2.84 -4.73
CA GLU A 165 -0.12 -2.47 -3.40
C GLU A 165 -1.65 -2.32 -3.37
N LEU A 166 -2.25 -1.76 -4.43
CA LEU A 166 -3.71 -1.75 -4.55
C LEU A 166 -4.30 -3.16 -4.64
N GLU A 167 -3.66 -4.05 -5.41
CA GLU A 167 -4.06 -5.46 -5.51
C GLU A 167 -4.05 -6.17 -4.15
N SER A 168 -3.18 -5.79 -3.20
CA SER A 168 -3.14 -6.43 -1.88
C SER A 168 -4.36 -6.12 -1.01
N LEU A 169 -5.10 -5.04 -1.29
CA LEU A 169 -6.36 -4.73 -0.63
C LEU A 169 -7.53 -5.56 -1.14
N ALA A 170 -7.47 -6.04 -2.40
CA ALA A 170 -8.59 -6.73 -3.05
C ALA A 170 -9.04 -7.99 -2.31
N ALA A 171 -10.31 -8.06 -1.96
CA ALA A 171 -10.95 -9.22 -1.34
C ALA A 171 -11.62 -10.07 -2.43
N LEU A 172 -10.93 -11.10 -2.92
CA LEU A 172 -11.30 -11.83 -4.14
C LEU A 172 -12.43 -12.85 -3.94
N GLU A 173 -12.91 -13.01 -2.71
CA GLU A 173 -14.10 -13.79 -2.38
C GLU A 173 -15.43 -13.04 -2.59
N ARG A 174 -15.36 -11.75 -2.97
CA ARG A 174 -16.51 -10.86 -3.19
C ARG A 174 -16.30 -9.99 -4.44
N TYR A 175 -17.40 -9.51 -5.05
CA TYR A 175 -17.34 -8.85 -6.37
C TYR A 175 -17.71 -7.37 -6.37
N SER A 176 -18.52 -6.88 -5.42
CA SER A 176 -18.93 -5.46 -5.39
C SER A 176 -19.38 -5.03 -3.99
N PRO A 177 -18.58 -4.24 -3.27
CA PRO A 177 -17.18 -3.91 -3.53
C PRO A 177 -16.23 -5.08 -3.24
N ALA A 178 -15.15 -5.17 -4.01
CA ALA A 178 -14.10 -6.18 -3.84
C ALA A 178 -13.06 -5.78 -2.78
N ILE A 179 -13.52 -5.33 -1.59
CA ILE A 179 -12.68 -4.86 -0.48
C ILE A 179 -13.30 -5.21 0.89
N ASN A 180 -12.49 -5.19 1.94
CA ASN A 180 -12.97 -5.38 3.31
C ASN A 180 -13.67 -4.11 3.83
N GLN A 181 -14.99 -4.06 3.68
CA GLN A 181 -15.84 -2.93 4.08
C GLN A 181 -15.85 -2.63 5.59
N PHE A 182 -15.36 -3.54 6.44
CA PHE A 182 -15.25 -3.25 7.87
C PHE A 182 -14.12 -2.27 8.20
N TYR A 183 -13.13 -2.16 7.30
CA TYR A 183 -11.97 -1.26 7.44
C TYR A 183 -11.95 -0.15 6.38
N PHE A 184 -12.53 -0.42 5.21
CA PHE A 184 -12.58 0.52 4.09
C PHE A 184 -14.04 0.78 3.73
N GLU A 185 -14.62 1.78 4.37
CA GLU A 185 -16.00 2.19 4.14
C GLU A 185 -16.19 2.76 2.74
N GLU A 186 -17.43 2.73 2.25
CA GLU A 186 -17.84 3.43 1.02
C GLU A 186 -18.24 4.87 1.33
#